data_AF-A0A227J8J5-F1
#
_entry.id   AF-A0A227J8J5-F1
#
_cell.length_a   1.000
_cell.length_b   1.000
_cell.length_c   1.000
_cell.angle_alpha   90.00
_cell.angle_beta   90.00
_cell.angle_gamma   90.00
#
_symmetry.space_group_name_H-M   'P 1'
#
loop_
_entity.id
_entity.type
_entity.pdbx_description
1 polymer ?
#
loop_
_entity_poly.entity_id
_entity_poly.type
_entity_poly.pdbx_seq_one_letter_code
_entity_poly.pdbx_strand_id
1 'polypeptide(L)'
;REMAFVAVAFDKSGPSIIGVARALITPDNSDAEFAILVRSDLKGKGLGKILMEKIISYCKIKGTKQMSGMTMPTNRGMLMLAQRLGFEVDVQFADGTADMVLPLN
;
A
#
# COMPACT_ATOMS: atom_id res chain seq x y z
N ARG A 1 -9.92 6.52 10.99
CA ARG A 1 -10.41 7.26 9.79
C ARG A 1 -10.00 6.48 8.56
N GLU A 2 -10.82 6.43 7.51
CA GLU A 2 -10.49 5.67 6.30
C GLU A 2 -10.25 6.61 5.10
N MET A 3 -9.28 6.28 4.25
CA MET A 3 -9.02 6.96 2.97
C MET A 3 -8.72 5.93 1.87
N ALA A 4 -9.15 6.22 0.64
CA ALA A 4 -8.84 5.42 -0.53
C ALA A 4 -8.43 6.29 -1.72
N PHE A 5 -7.34 5.91 -2.40
CA PHE A 5 -6.97 6.43 -3.72
C PHE A 5 -7.27 5.40 -4.78
N VAL A 6 -8.03 5.80 -5.80
CA VAL A 6 -8.46 4.94 -6.91
C VAL A 6 -7.82 5.42 -8.20
N ALA A 7 -7.15 4.51 -8.91
CA ALA A 7 -6.68 4.73 -10.26
C ALA A 7 -7.74 4.25 -11.25
N VAL A 8 -8.15 5.13 -12.17
CA VAL A 8 -9.17 4.87 -13.18
C VAL A 8 -8.55 5.02 -14.56
N ALA A 9 -8.70 4.01 -15.40
CA ALA A 9 -8.40 4.10 -16.83
C ALA A 9 -9.67 4.53 -17.58
N PHE A 10 -9.49 5.38 -18.58
CA PHE A 10 -10.56 5.76 -19.51
C PHE A 10 -10.21 5.17 -20.87
N ASP A 11 -10.94 4.14 -21.27
CA ASP A 11 -10.80 3.50 -22.58
C ASP A 11 -12.11 3.61 -23.37
N LYS A 12 -12.15 2.97 -24.55
CA LYS A 12 -13.33 3.00 -25.44
C LYS A 12 -14.56 2.33 -24.80
N SER A 13 -14.38 1.49 -23.79
CA SER A 13 -15.43 0.77 -23.06
C SER A 13 -15.95 1.58 -21.87
N GLY A 14 -15.32 2.70 -21.54
CA GLY A 14 -15.68 3.58 -20.43
C GLY A 14 -14.64 3.59 -19.30
N PRO A 15 -14.95 4.21 -18.14
CA PRO A 15 -14.05 4.24 -17.01
C PRO A 15 -13.96 2.86 -16.34
N SER A 16 -12.74 2.40 -16.05
CA SER A 16 -12.49 1.15 -15.31
C SER A 16 -11.47 1.35 -14.19
N ILE A 17 -11.72 0.75 -13.03
CA ILE A 17 -10.77 0.78 -11.91
C ILE A 17 -9.61 -0.17 -12.21
N ILE A 18 -8.39 0.37 -12.19
CA ILE A 18 -7.16 -0.37 -12.48
C ILE A 18 -6.25 -0.56 -11.26
N GLY A 19 -6.54 0.15 -10.17
CA GLY A 19 -5.88 -0.07 -8.89
C GLY A 19 -6.48 0.79 -7.78
N VAL A 20 -6.29 0.34 -6.54
CA VAL A 20 -6.78 1.00 -5.33
C VAL A 20 -5.72 0.88 -4.24
N ALA A 21 -5.44 1.96 -3.52
CA ALA A 21 -4.72 1.93 -2.24
C ALA A 21 -5.61 2.51 -1.14
N ARG A 22 -5.67 1.85 0.01
CA ARG A 22 -6.47 2.26 1.18
C ARG A 22 -5.56 2.42 2.39
N ALA A 23 -5.95 3.31 3.29
CA ALA A 23 -5.39 3.39 4.64
C ALA A 23 -6.52 3.51 5.67
N LEU A 24 -6.44 2.67 6.71
CA LEU A 24 -7.30 2.70 7.87
C LEU A 24 -6.49 3.19 9.07
N ILE A 25 -6.68 4.45 9.43
CA ILE A 25 -5.96 5.11 10.53
C ILE A 25 -6.65 4.77 11.86
N THR A 26 -5.87 4.33 12.85
CA THR A 26 -6.33 4.07 14.21
C THR A 26 -6.90 5.33 14.89
N PRO A 27 -7.79 5.20 15.91
CA PRO A 27 -8.40 6.37 16.55
C PRO A 27 -7.40 7.35 17.18
N ASP A 28 -6.28 6.85 17.70
CA ASP A 28 -5.19 7.61 18.31
C ASP A 28 -4.15 8.11 17.30
N ASN A 29 -4.37 7.84 16.00
CA ASN A 29 -3.48 8.22 14.89
C ASN A 29 -2.05 7.66 15.03
N SER A 30 -1.87 6.59 15.81
CA SER A 30 -0.57 5.94 15.98
C SER A 30 -0.19 5.09 14.78
N ASP A 31 -1.16 4.44 14.12
CA ASP A 31 -0.91 3.56 13.00
C ASP A 31 -1.94 3.74 11.88
N ALA A 32 -1.55 3.34 10.68
CA ALA A 32 -2.45 3.22 9.53
C ALA A 32 -2.21 1.91 8.79
N GLU A 33 -3.17 0.99 8.92
CA GLU A 33 -3.17 -0.25 8.15
C GLU A 33 -3.44 0.06 6.68
N PHE A 34 -2.57 -0.40 5.79
CA PHE A 34 -2.74 -0.19 4.35
C PHE A 34 -3.09 -1.47 3.60
N ALA A 35 -3.83 -1.30 2.50
CA ALA A 35 -4.07 -2.34 1.53
C ALA A 35 -3.94 -1.79 0.11
N ILE A 36 -3.36 -2.56 -0.79
CA ILE A 36 -3.22 -2.17 -2.20
C ILE A 36 -3.61 -3.32 -3.14
N LEU A 37 -4.36 -2.97 -4.18
CA LEU A 37 -4.72 -3.86 -5.27
C LEU A 37 -4.39 -3.17 -6.60
N VAL A 38 -3.72 -3.90 -7.49
CA VAL A 38 -3.44 -3.46 -8.86
C VAL A 38 -3.81 -4.58 -9.81
N ARG A 39 -4.50 -4.24 -10.91
CA ARG A 39 -4.93 -5.20 -11.93
C ARG A 39 -3.72 -5.99 -12.45
N SER A 40 -3.86 -7.31 -12.57
CA SER A 40 -2.71 -8.21 -12.80
C SER A 40 -1.98 -7.96 -14.12
N ASP A 41 -2.68 -7.52 -15.15
CA ASP A 41 -2.14 -7.15 -16.48
C ASP A 41 -1.38 -5.80 -16.49
N LEU A 42 -1.46 -5.03 -15.40
CA LEU A 42 -0.80 -3.74 -15.22
C LEU A 42 0.31 -3.78 -14.16
N LYS A 43 0.63 -4.97 -13.62
CA LYS A 43 1.77 -5.16 -12.71
C LYS A 43 3.09 -4.83 -13.42
N GLY A 44 4.07 -4.35 -12.66
CA GLY A 44 5.39 -3.98 -13.18
C GLY A 44 5.46 -2.64 -13.91
N LYS A 45 4.33 -1.92 -14.10
CA LYS A 45 4.28 -0.61 -14.79
C LYS A 45 4.35 0.61 -13.86
N GLY A 46 4.67 0.41 -12.58
CA GLY A 46 4.83 1.50 -11.60
C GLY A 46 3.53 2.01 -10.96
N LEU A 47 2.34 1.55 -11.37
CA LEU A 47 1.06 2.01 -10.79
C LEU A 47 0.98 1.82 -9.26
N GLY A 48 1.49 0.68 -8.76
CA GLY A 48 1.52 0.41 -7.33
C GLY A 48 2.34 1.44 -6.54
N LYS A 49 3.47 1.88 -7.10
CA LYS A 49 4.34 2.92 -6.51
C LYS A 49 3.60 4.25 -6.40
N ILE A 50 2.95 4.68 -7.49
CA ILE A 50 2.19 5.94 -7.52
C ILE A 50 1.07 5.93 -6.47
N LEU A 51 0.32 4.83 -6.38
CA LEU A 51 -0.76 4.69 -5.41
C LEU A 51 -0.23 4.69 -3.96
N MET A 52 0.83 3.94 -3.69
CA MET A 52 1.46 3.91 -2.37
C MET A 52 2.04 5.27 -1.96
N GLU A 53 2.73 5.97 -2.86
CA GLU A 53 3.28 7.31 -2.58
C GLU A 53 2.17 8.31 -2.21
N LYS A 54 1.02 8.25 -2.88
CA LYS A 54 -0.14 9.10 -2.55
C LYS A 54 -0.69 8.80 -1.16
N ILE A 55 -0.90 7.52 -0.82
CA ILE A 55 -1.46 7.16 0.49
C ILE A 55 -0.47 7.43 1.63
N ILE A 56 0.84 7.19 1.41
CA ILE A 56 1.90 7.55 2.36
C ILE A 56 1.91 9.06 2.60
N SER A 57 1.89 9.86 1.52
CA SER A 57 1.85 11.32 1.64
C SER A 57 0.61 11.78 2.41
N TYR A 58 -0.54 11.15 2.19
CA TYR A 58 -1.76 11.45 2.94
C TYR A 58 -1.58 11.17 4.44
N CYS A 59 -1.06 9.99 4.82
CA CYS A 59 -0.83 9.65 6.22
C CYS A 59 0.18 10.58 6.89
N LYS A 60 1.25 10.98 6.19
CA LYS A 60 2.20 12.01 6.68
C LYS A 60 1.52 13.34 6.96
N ILE A 61 0.68 13.83 6.04
CA ILE A 61 -0.08 15.08 6.23
C ILE A 61 -1.06 14.98 7.40
N LYS A 62 -1.59 13.78 7.68
CA LYS A 62 -2.43 13.53 8.85
C LYS A 62 -1.65 13.40 10.15
N GLY A 63 -0.31 13.44 10.12
CA GLY A 63 0.53 13.25 11.29
C GLY A 63 0.43 11.85 11.87
N THR A 64 0.05 10.85 11.06
CA THR A 64 0.05 9.45 11.49
C THR A 64 1.50 9.01 11.74
N LYS A 65 1.76 8.30 12.84
CA LYS A 65 3.14 7.99 13.25
C LYS A 65 3.80 6.91 12.39
N GLN A 66 3.03 5.95 11.89
CA GLN A 66 3.51 4.87 11.04
C GLN A 66 2.40 4.33 10.13
N MET A 67 2.80 3.53 9.14
CA MET A 67 1.90 2.67 8.37
C MET A 67 2.32 1.22 8.54
N SER A 68 1.35 0.32 8.60
CA SER A 68 1.57 -1.11 8.74
C SER A 68 0.78 -1.90 7.69
N GLY A 69 1.28 -3.07 7.32
CA GLY A 69 0.57 -3.99 6.44
C GLY A 69 1.21 -5.36 6.43
N MET A 70 0.46 -6.36 5.99
CA MET A 70 0.89 -7.74 5.94
C MET A 70 0.71 -8.31 4.54
N THR A 71 1.63 -9.19 4.13
CA THR A 71 1.48 -9.95 2.89
C THR A 71 2.04 -11.36 3.02
N MET A 72 1.89 -12.18 1.99
CA MET A 72 2.54 -13.49 1.94
C MET A 72 4.02 -13.34 1.57
N PRO A 73 4.95 -14.14 2.11
CA PRO A 73 6.37 -14.13 1.72
C PRO A 73 6.60 -14.37 0.21
N THR A 74 5.64 -15.03 -0.46
CA THR A 74 5.67 -15.29 -1.90
C THR A 74 5.24 -14.10 -2.75
N ASN A 75 4.67 -13.04 -2.15
CA ASN A 75 4.26 -11.82 -2.85
C ASN A 75 5.46 -10.90 -3.13
N ARG A 76 6.40 -11.39 -3.95
CA ARG A 76 7.65 -10.69 -4.30
C ARG A 76 7.41 -9.27 -4.83
N GLY A 77 6.33 -9.06 -5.58
CA GLY A 77 5.97 -7.74 -6.11
C GLY A 77 5.68 -6.72 -5.02
N MET A 78 4.94 -7.12 -3.99
CA MET A 78 4.66 -6.26 -2.84
C MET A 78 5.90 -6.06 -1.97
N LEU A 79 6.65 -7.12 -1.65
CA LEU A 79 7.88 -7.02 -0.84
C LEU A 79 8.90 -6.07 -1.47
N MET A 80 9.14 -6.20 -2.77
CA MET A 80 10.03 -5.30 -3.52
C MET A 80 9.52 -3.85 -3.53
N LEU A 81 8.20 -3.65 -3.65
CA LEU A 81 7.60 -2.33 -3.61
C LEU A 81 7.76 -1.69 -2.22
N ALA A 82 7.49 -2.45 -1.15
CA ALA A 82 7.60 -2.02 0.23
C ALA A 82 9.04 -1.60 0.55
N GLN A 83 10.03 -2.45 0.25
CA GLN A 83 11.45 -2.14 0.42
C GLN A 83 11.87 -0.86 -0.32
N ARG A 84 11.43 -0.68 -1.57
CA ARG A 84 11.74 0.54 -2.36
C ARG A 84 11.14 1.82 -1.79
N LEU A 85 10.04 1.70 -1.04
CA LEU A 85 9.37 2.82 -0.40
C LEU A 85 9.85 3.06 1.04
N GLY A 86 10.82 2.27 1.52
CA GLY A 86 11.42 2.41 2.84
C GLY A 86 10.68 1.68 3.96
N PHE A 87 9.78 0.74 3.63
CA PHE A 87 9.22 -0.14 4.65
C PHE A 87 10.30 -1.09 5.16
N GLU A 88 10.36 -1.23 6.49
CA GLU A 88 10.99 -2.37 7.14
C GLU A 88 10.12 -3.60 6.89
N VAL A 89 10.75 -4.71 6.50
CA VAL A 89 10.06 -5.95 6.14
C VAL A 89 10.59 -7.07 7.01
N ASP A 90 9.71 -7.67 7.80
CA ASP A 90 10.00 -8.84 8.63
C ASP A 90 9.26 -10.06 8.07
N VAL A 91 10.00 -11.11 7.71
CA VAL A 91 9.43 -12.32 7.08
C VAL A 91 9.33 -13.43 8.11
N GLN A 92 8.10 -13.71 8.54
CA GLN A 92 7.78 -14.74 9.52
C GLN A 92 7.43 -16.05 8.81
N PHE A 93 8.45 -16.86 8.53
CA PHE A 93 8.28 -18.13 7.80
C PHE A 93 7.38 -19.15 8.51
N ALA A 94 7.34 -19.14 9.84
CA ALA A 94 6.49 -20.05 10.63
C ALA A 94 4.99 -19.75 10.44
N ASP A 95 4.65 -18.47 10.34
CA ASP A 95 3.26 -17.99 10.24
C ASP A 95 2.81 -17.79 8.78
N GLY A 96 3.73 -17.92 7.82
CA GLY A 96 3.44 -17.79 6.39
C GLY A 96 3.15 -16.34 5.97
N THR A 97 3.66 -15.37 6.73
CA THR A 97 3.40 -13.93 6.57
C THR A 97 4.70 -13.14 6.46
N ALA A 98 4.59 -11.94 5.93
CA ALA A 98 5.61 -10.92 5.92
C ALA A 98 4.98 -9.60 6.35
N ASP A 99 5.42 -9.09 7.49
CA ASP A 99 4.99 -7.83 8.06
C ASP A 99 5.81 -6.68 7.47
N MET A 100 5.15 -5.56 7.23
CA MET A 100 5.73 -4.38 6.62
C MET A 100 5.37 -3.16 7.46
N VAL A 101 6.36 -2.42 7.92
CA VAL A 101 6.17 -1.20 8.72
C VAL A 101 6.96 -0.04 8.11
N LEU A 102 6.32 1.12 7.98
CA LEU A 102 6.95 2.37 7.57
C LEU A 102 6.73 3.42 8.65
N PRO A 103 7.76 3.76 9.43
CA PRO A 103 7.75 4.96 10.26
C PRO A 103 7.56 6.21 9.39
N LEU A 104 6.68 7.12 9.80
CA LEU A 104 6.37 8.34 9.05
C LEU A 104 6.94 9.63 9.67
N ASN A 105 7.58 9.49 10.84
CA ASN A 105 8.15 10.58 11.65
C ASN A 105 9.53 11.03 11.12
#